data_AF-A0A1W6LMQ3-F1
#
_entry.id   AF-A0A1W6LMQ3-F1
#
_cell.length_a   1.000
_cell.length_b   1.000
_cell.length_c   1.000
_cell.angle_alpha   90.00
_cell.angle_beta   90.00
_cell.angle_gamma   90.00
#
_symmetry.space_group_name_H-M   'P 1'
#
loop_
_entity.id
_entity.type
_entity.pdbx_description
1 polymer ?
#
loop_
_entity_poly.entity_id
_entity_poly.type
_entity_poly.pdbx_seq_one_letter_code
_entity_poly.pdbx_strand_id
1 'polypeptide(L)'
;MSLLMDRRDFMKTVGIGTAASMMPKFAIARPLGIDKKWDGISNPHPELKKIGNKFSFAINADPQVGYYEHDTGVYLHCNNNISNTVKQLNARKPNIDFLVYLGDVVNVPDERSFDNFYKRNSDFNGLTVVNHGNHDTSPPYTRFRDYEEKINGIRSVYYSFDVGKWHFITIPANIEFGNYDNLEVKEPMLKWFKEDLKKNKDRPTIVFVHIHIMPQGLTQLEWYTHTPGLKKELINAMAEHGNVKYCLNGHVHNGIKVALKTAWTYKGINFITMPSGTPPRPFGEEFPKFAEGLEKGGYYTIVDIDNEEIKFTSRNVYSEGEFVYPEKFKEFSKDIEPRMMSKLIDLPAKPKLENGSFANGLAGWSIPYRYNCDGPETGFQNEWRMKHKKDGRYSGYVYTKPLGKHWLQDEYNEFYQIVEAPGDAPLFKGSYFLEEAFEKGGGYYRIIAVSGNEGKDNGNYEFIMEFDFVKSEHEYEYDYYPRAMGYTISGEVSSWLYFQRSAKRKKGFFIDVPLESGKWHNIQANIAQIYDKATGKPGAYKKLNISRFIIAAGTVCIKDVEKGAGAFFDKIELKTAEAEEKSAIDGSKLIIDDSIFETVAGQKLQDSIDNR
;
A
#
# COMPACT_ATOMS: atom_id res chain seq x y z
N MET A 1 35.83 -19.85 -34.71
CA MET A 1 35.21 -19.60 -36.03
C MET A 1 33.73 -19.41 -35.78
N SER A 2 33.21 -18.18 -35.58
CA SER A 2 32.93 -17.16 -36.62
C SER A 2 32.06 -17.76 -37.74
N LEU A 3 30.89 -17.27 -38.12
CA LEU A 3 30.42 -15.90 -38.39
C LEU A 3 28.87 -15.99 -38.45
N LEU A 4 28.10 -15.09 -37.83
CA LEU A 4 27.56 -13.83 -38.38
C LEU A 4 26.47 -13.98 -39.46
N MET A 5 25.32 -13.31 -39.22
CA MET A 5 24.36 -12.64 -40.13
C MET A 5 22.88 -12.96 -39.81
N ASP A 6 21.90 -12.05 -39.86
CA ASP A 6 21.87 -10.59 -40.06
C ASP A 6 20.51 -10.03 -39.55
N ARG A 7 20.52 -8.78 -39.07
CA ARG A 7 19.46 -7.99 -38.42
C ARG A 7 18.41 -7.40 -39.41
N ARG A 8 18.01 -8.13 -40.46
CA ARG A 8 17.19 -7.54 -41.56
C ARG A 8 15.76 -8.04 -41.75
N ASP A 9 15.26 -9.00 -40.98
CA ASP A 9 13.93 -9.59 -41.22
C ASP A 9 12.82 -9.30 -40.19
N PHE A 10 12.98 -8.28 -39.32
CA PHE A 10 11.88 -7.87 -38.42
C PHE A 10 11.38 -6.44 -38.62
N MET A 11 11.89 -5.72 -39.63
CA MET A 11 11.60 -4.29 -39.86
C MET A 11 11.03 -4.00 -41.26
N LYS A 12 10.08 -4.81 -41.75
CA LYS A 12 9.43 -4.59 -43.05
C LYS A 12 7.91 -4.70 -43.08
N THR A 13 7.23 -4.38 -41.98
CA THR A 13 5.80 -4.08 -42.04
C THR A 13 5.44 -3.05 -40.99
N VAL A 14 5.69 -1.77 -41.27
CA VAL A 14 4.78 -0.62 -41.05
C VAL A 14 5.51 0.61 -41.60
N GLY A 15 5.20 0.96 -42.84
CA GLY A 15 5.66 2.18 -43.50
C GLY A 15 4.57 2.70 -44.43
N ILE A 16 3.72 3.57 -43.87
CA ILE A 16 3.06 4.75 -44.45
C ILE A 16 2.56 4.63 -45.90
N GLY A 17 1.24 4.69 -46.08
CA GLY A 17 0.63 4.94 -47.38
C GLY A 17 -0.89 5.14 -47.28
N THR A 18 -1.32 6.39 -47.37
CA THR A 18 -2.70 6.85 -47.53
C THR A 18 -3.49 6.09 -48.60
N ALA A 19 -4.59 5.45 -48.20
CA ALA A 19 -5.72 5.15 -49.07
C ALA A 19 -7.01 5.37 -48.29
N ALA A 20 -7.79 6.36 -48.73
CA ALA A 20 -9.13 6.62 -48.24
C ALA A 20 -10.02 5.42 -48.56
N SER A 21 -10.42 4.67 -47.53
CA SER A 21 -11.56 3.77 -47.61
C SER A 21 -12.66 4.30 -46.69
N MET A 22 -13.78 4.68 -47.30
CA MET A 22 -15.03 4.93 -46.60
C MET A 22 -15.47 3.64 -45.90
N MET A 23 -15.23 3.55 -44.59
CA MET A 23 -15.90 2.59 -43.72
C MET A 23 -17.02 3.31 -42.97
N PRO A 24 -18.17 2.66 -42.73
CA PRO A 24 -19.26 3.28 -41.98
C PRO A 24 -18.77 3.57 -40.56
N LYS A 25 -18.83 4.83 -40.14
CA LYS A 25 -18.67 5.24 -38.74
C LYS A 25 -19.87 4.73 -37.93
N PHE A 26 -19.85 3.46 -37.55
CA PHE A 26 -20.41 3.07 -36.26
C PHE A 26 -19.27 3.07 -35.27
N ALA A 27 -18.93 4.27 -34.78
CA ALA A 27 -18.22 4.38 -33.53
C ALA A 27 -19.18 3.84 -32.47
N ILE A 28 -19.05 2.57 -32.11
CA ILE A 28 -19.61 2.09 -30.85
C ILE A 28 -18.92 2.94 -29.78
N ALA A 29 -19.66 3.89 -29.20
CA ALA A 29 -19.14 4.72 -28.14
C ALA A 29 -18.58 3.78 -27.07
N ARG A 30 -17.28 3.89 -26.78
CA ARG A 30 -16.66 3.17 -25.68
C ARG A 30 -17.49 3.51 -24.41
N PRO A 31 -17.91 2.53 -23.61
CA PRO A 31 -18.61 2.84 -22.36
C PRO A 31 -17.75 3.81 -21.54
N LEU A 32 -18.33 4.92 -21.11
CA LEU A 32 -17.64 5.88 -20.24
C LEU A 32 -17.26 5.17 -18.94
N GLY A 33 -16.07 5.46 -18.40
CA GLY A 33 -15.66 4.95 -17.09
C GLY A 33 -16.67 5.27 -15.98
N ILE A 34 -17.28 6.46 -16.05
CA ILE A 34 -18.39 6.93 -15.21
C ILE A 34 -19.55 7.38 -16.07
N ASP A 35 -20.77 6.97 -15.71
CA ASP A 35 -22.00 7.29 -16.44
C ASP A 35 -22.77 8.37 -15.70
N LYS A 36 -22.76 9.60 -16.24
CA LYS A 36 -23.45 10.77 -15.65
C LYS A 36 -24.97 10.58 -15.48
N LYS A 37 -25.58 9.58 -16.13
CA LYS A 37 -26.98 9.24 -15.92
C LYS A 37 -27.20 8.57 -14.57
N TRP A 38 -26.24 7.75 -14.13
CA TRP A 38 -26.39 6.86 -12.98
C TRP A 38 -25.53 7.28 -11.80
N ASP A 39 -24.39 7.91 -12.06
CA ASP A 39 -23.40 8.27 -11.05
C ASP A 39 -23.56 9.70 -10.55
N GLY A 40 -23.17 9.91 -9.29
CA GLY A 40 -23.24 11.22 -8.67
C GLY A 40 -24.67 11.65 -8.35
N ILE A 41 -25.53 10.67 -8.08
CA ILE A 41 -26.90 10.93 -7.64
C ILE A 41 -26.94 11.14 -6.12
N SER A 42 -27.82 12.02 -5.66
CA SER A 42 -28.04 12.26 -4.24
C SER A 42 -29.41 11.72 -3.82
N ASN A 43 -29.45 11.05 -2.67
CA ASN A 43 -30.63 10.45 -2.06
C ASN A 43 -31.37 9.43 -2.96
N PRO A 44 -30.68 8.42 -3.50
CA PRO A 44 -31.35 7.36 -4.26
C PRO A 44 -32.32 6.51 -3.44
N HIS A 45 -32.18 6.51 -2.11
CA HIS A 45 -32.99 5.75 -1.15
C HIS A 45 -33.93 6.68 -0.36
N PRO A 46 -35.14 6.99 -0.86
CA PRO A 46 -36.05 7.94 -0.20
C PRO A 46 -36.54 7.48 1.19
N GLU A 47 -36.51 6.18 1.47
CA GLU A 47 -36.79 5.57 2.77
C GLU A 47 -35.82 6.02 3.86
N LEU A 48 -34.54 6.24 3.52
CA LEU A 48 -33.52 6.66 4.48
C LEU A 48 -33.79 8.06 5.05
N LYS A 49 -34.43 8.94 4.25
CA LYS A 49 -34.85 10.28 4.70
C LYS A 49 -35.97 10.27 5.74
N LYS A 50 -36.70 9.17 5.87
CA LYS A 50 -37.80 9.04 6.83
C LYS A 50 -37.29 8.67 8.23
N ILE A 51 -36.04 8.24 8.33
CA ILE A 51 -35.37 7.92 9.59
C ILE A 51 -35.06 9.23 10.32
N GLY A 52 -35.40 9.27 11.62
CA GLY A 52 -35.20 10.44 12.47
C GLY A 52 -33.73 10.68 12.85
N ASN A 53 -33.50 11.59 13.79
CA ASN A 53 -32.15 11.95 14.24
C ASN A 53 -31.49 10.90 15.15
N LYS A 54 -32.22 9.86 15.54
CA LYS A 54 -31.73 8.75 16.35
C LYS A 54 -31.93 7.46 15.59
N PHE A 55 -30.83 6.80 15.24
CA PHE A 55 -30.84 5.62 14.37
C PHE A 55 -29.58 4.77 14.58
N SER A 56 -29.63 3.53 14.14
CA SER A 56 -28.50 2.61 14.16
C SER A 56 -28.26 2.03 12.77
N PHE A 57 -27.01 2.01 12.32
CA PHE A 57 -26.63 1.25 11.12
C PHE A 57 -25.50 0.29 11.42
N ALA A 58 -25.31 -0.70 10.56
CA ALA A 58 -24.19 -1.64 10.66
C ALA A 58 -23.24 -1.48 9.47
N ILE A 59 -21.99 -1.86 9.68
CA ILE A 59 -20.94 -1.91 8.65
C ILE A 59 -20.32 -3.30 8.67
N ASN A 60 -20.28 -3.94 7.51
CA ASN A 60 -19.51 -5.15 7.26
C ASN A 60 -18.53 -4.86 6.12
N ALA A 61 -17.23 -4.74 6.44
CA ALA A 61 -16.19 -4.48 5.45
C ALA A 61 -15.64 -5.80 4.89
N ASP A 62 -15.32 -5.84 3.60
CA ASP A 62 -14.66 -6.99 2.95
C ASP A 62 -15.34 -8.34 3.25
N PRO A 63 -16.64 -8.53 2.98
CA PRO A 63 -17.26 -9.85 3.13
C PRO A 63 -16.63 -10.89 2.19
N GLN A 64 -16.05 -10.47 1.06
CA GLN A 64 -15.36 -11.27 0.04
C GLN A 64 -16.04 -12.61 -0.26
N VAL A 65 -17.36 -12.56 -0.48
CA VAL A 65 -18.16 -13.76 -0.77
C VAL A 65 -17.62 -14.44 -2.02
N GLY A 66 -17.38 -15.74 -1.91
CA GLY A 66 -16.97 -16.59 -3.04
C GLY A 66 -18.17 -17.28 -3.68
N TYR A 67 -17.91 -18.20 -4.60
CA TYR A 67 -18.96 -19.10 -5.08
C TYR A 67 -19.42 -20.07 -3.95
N TYR A 68 -20.56 -20.73 -4.12
CA TYR A 68 -21.19 -21.50 -3.04
C TYR A 68 -20.50 -22.83 -2.70
N GLU A 69 -19.78 -23.44 -3.65
CA GLU A 69 -19.13 -24.77 -3.55
C GLU A 69 -17.78 -24.78 -2.79
N HIS A 70 -17.57 -23.84 -1.86
CA HIS A 70 -16.35 -23.84 -1.05
C HIS A 70 -16.56 -24.61 0.26
N ASP A 71 -15.91 -25.76 0.38
CA ASP A 71 -16.04 -26.64 1.54
C ASP A 71 -14.98 -26.41 2.63
N THR A 72 -13.91 -25.65 2.34
CA THR A 72 -12.83 -25.34 3.30
C THR A 72 -12.19 -23.97 3.03
N GLY A 73 -11.51 -23.43 4.04
CA GLY A 73 -10.63 -22.25 3.91
C GLY A 73 -11.34 -20.90 3.99
N VAL A 74 -10.62 -19.85 3.54
CA VAL A 74 -11.04 -18.45 3.65
C VAL A 74 -12.45 -18.22 3.09
N TYR A 75 -12.76 -18.76 1.91
CA TYR A 75 -14.06 -18.53 1.27
C TYR A 75 -15.25 -19.17 1.99
N LEU A 76 -15.03 -20.32 2.64
CA LEU A 76 -16.07 -20.91 3.51
C LEU A 76 -16.37 -19.96 4.68
N HIS A 77 -15.34 -19.38 5.30
CA HIS A 77 -15.51 -18.43 6.40
C HIS A 77 -16.23 -17.16 5.92
N CYS A 78 -15.77 -16.54 4.84
CA CYS A 78 -16.43 -15.39 4.20
C CYS A 78 -17.93 -15.64 3.96
N ASN A 79 -18.26 -16.79 3.33
CA ASN A 79 -19.63 -17.20 3.07
C ASN A 79 -20.47 -17.36 4.35
N ASN A 80 -19.92 -17.98 5.41
CA ASN A 80 -20.64 -18.18 6.66
C ASN A 80 -20.80 -16.89 7.47
N ASN A 81 -19.78 -16.02 7.44
CA ASN A 81 -19.74 -14.80 8.23
C ASN A 81 -20.82 -13.80 7.82
N ILE A 82 -21.09 -13.65 6.52
CA ILE A 82 -22.18 -12.77 6.06
C ILE A 82 -23.53 -13.25 6.59
N SER A 83 -23.84 -14.54 6.49
CA SER A 83 -25.10 -15.11 6.99
C SER A 83 -25.23 -14.97 8.51
N ASN A 84 -24.15 -15.21 9.24
CA ASN A 84 -24.12 -15.04 10.69
C ASN A 84 -24.27 -13.57 11.11
N THR A 85 -23.64 -12.65 10.38
CA THR A 85 -23.76 -11.21 10.60
C THR A 85 -25.22 -10.79 10.42
N VAL A 86 -25.84 -11.11 9.29
CA VAL A 86 -27.26 -10.82 9.02
C VAL A 86 -28.17 -11.36 10.12
N LYS A 87 -27.96 -12.63 10.53
CA LYS A 87 -28.73 -13.25 11.62
C LYS A 87 -28.60 -12.48 12.94
N GLN A 88 -27.39 -12.08 13.33
CA GLN A 88 -27.17 -11.33 14.57
C GLN A 88 -27.74 -9.92 14.50
N LEU A 89 -27.61 -9.22 13.37
CA LEU A 89 -28.18 -7.89 13.18
C LEU A 89 -29.71 -7.90 13.24
N ASN A 90 -30.36 -8.91 12.64
CA ASN A 90 -31.81 -9.10 12.72
C ASN A 90 -32.30 -9.42 14.13
N ALA A 91 -31.49 -10.09 14.94
CA ALA A 91 -31.82 -10.44 16.32
C ALA A 91 -31.63 -9.27 17.31
N ARG A 92 -30.85 -8.25 16.94
CA ARG A 92 -30.53 -7.10 17.81
C ARG A 92 -31.78 -6.26 18.14
N LYS A 93 -31.77 -5.66 19.33
CA LYS A 93 -32.64 -4.54 19.72
C LYS A 93 -31.81 -3.35 20.24
N PRO A 94 -32.08 -2.10 19.81
CA PRO A 94 -33.01 -1.71 18.75
C PRO A 94 -32.60 -2.29 17.38
N ASN A 95 -33.54 -2.30 16.43
CA ASN A 95 -33.28 -2.79 15.08
C ASN A 95 -32.20 -1.94 14.40
N ILE A 96 -31.54 -2.52 13.41
CA ILE A 96 -30.62 -1.82 12.51
C ILE A 96 -31.43 -1.25 11.35
N ASP A 97 -31.32 0.06 11.11
CA ASP A 97 -32.07 0.76 10.07
C ASP A 97 -31.52 0.46 8.66
N PHE A 98 -30.19 0.35 8.54
CA PHE A 98 -29.52 -0.06 7.30
C PHE A 98 -28.16 -0.73 7.56
N LEU A 99 -27.70 -1.55 6.61
CA LEU A 99 -26.40 -2.23 6.62
C LEU A 99 -25.55 -1.75 5.44
N VAL A 100 -24.35 -1.27 5.74
CA VAL A 100 -23.34 -0.88 4.75
C VAL A 100 -22.37 -2.04 4.53
N TYR A 101 -22.23 -2.50 3.29
CA TYR A 101 -21.09 -3.31 2.88
C TYR A 101 -20.00 -2.40 2.34
N LEU A 102 -18.87 -2.32 3.04
CA LEU A 102 -17.81 -1.35 2.78
C LEU A 102 -16.79 -1.88 1.76
N GLY A 103 -17.28 -2.24 0.57
CA GLY A 103 -16.49 -2.77 -0.55
C GLY A 103 -16.03 -4.22 -0.39
N ASP A 104 -15.56 -4.78 -1.50
CA ASP A 104 -15.13 -6.17 -1.65
C ASP A 104 -16.25 -7.12 -1.25
N VAL A 105 -17.43 -6.86 -1.80
CA VAL A 105 -18.66 -7.63 -1.65
C VAL A 105 -18.40 -9.10 -2.03
N VAL A 106 -17.66 -9.29 -3.12
CA VAL A 106 -17.26 -10.60 -3.64
C VAL A 106 -15.74 -10.67 -3.82
N ASN A 107 -15.17 -11.87 -3.67
CA ASN A 107 -13.73 -12.05 -3.89
C ASN A 107 -13.35 -12.10 -5.37
N VAL A 108 -14.14 -12.82 -6.17
CA VAL A 108 -14.02 -12.86 -7.63
C VAL A 108 -15.32 -12.31 -8.20
N PRO A 109 -15.26 -11.34 -9.11
CA PRO A 109 -16.46 -10.66 -9.57
C PRO A 109 -17.15 -11.49 -10.66
N ASP A 110 -17.64 -12.67 -10.33
CA ASP A 110 -18.41 -13.54 -11.23
C ASP A 110 -19.87 -13.65 -10.78
N GLU A 111 -20.75 -14.07 -11.68
CA GLU A 111 -22.19 -14.15 -11.45
C GLU A 111 -22.55 -15.06 -10.25
N ARG A 112 -21.84 -16.18 -10.06
CA ARG A 112 -22.11 -17.10 -8.96
C ARG A 112 -21.77 -16.49 -7.61
N SER A 113 -20.67 -15.74 -7.55
CA SER A 113 -20.25 -15.04 -6.33
C SER A 113 -21.24 -13.93 -5.96
N PHE A 114 -21.68 -13.12 -6.93
CA PHE A 114 -22.70 -12.08 -6.69
C PHE A 114 -24.06 -12.67 -6.30
N ASP A 115 -24.49 -13.75 -6.95
CA ASP A 115 -25.73 -14.45 -6.59
C ASP A 115 -25.65 -15.09 -5.20
N ASN A 116 -24.50 -15.65 -4.82
CA ASN A 116 -24.28 -16.19 -3.49
C ASN A 116 -24.36 -15.08 -2.44
N PHE A 117 -23.76 -13.91 -2.68
CA PHE A 117 -23.93 -12.77 -1.78
C PHE A 117 -25.41 -12.38 -1.69
N TYR A 118 -26.09 -12.19 -2.83
CA TYR A 118 -27.48 -11.75 -2.87
C TYR A 118 -28.37 -12.66 -2.01
N LYS A 119 -28.23 -13.98 -2.17
CA LYS A 119 -28.96 -14.99 -1.40
C LYS A 119 -28.65 -14.94 0.10
N ARG A 120 -27.41 -14.65 0.49
CA ARG A 120 -27.01 -14.60 1.91
C ARG A 120 -27.42 -13.31 2.58
N ASN A 121 -27.50 -12.21 1.83
CA ASN A 121 -27.91 -10.91 2.32
C ASN A 121 -29.43 -10.72 2.30
N SER A 122 -30.18 -11.46 1.46
CA SER A 122 -31.62 -11.24 1.28
C SER A 122 -32.48 -11.41 2.54
N ASP A 123 -31.95 -12.08 3.56
CA ASP A 123 -32.62 -12.25 4.85
C ASP A 123 -32.51 -11.01 5.76
N PHE A 124 -31.68 -10.02 5.42
CA PHE A 124 -31.55 -8.81 6.23
C PHE A 124 -32.84 -7.98 6.19
N ASN A 125 -33.36 -7.61 7.36
CA ASN A 125 -34.66 -6.94 7.49
C ASN A 125 -34.62 -5.45 7.11
N GLY A 126 -33.43 -4.85 7.02
CA GLY A 126 -33.24 -3.43 6.73
C GLY A 126 -32.76 -3.17 5.30
N LEU A 127 -32.50 -1.89 4.99
CA LEU A 127 -31.93 -1.52 3.70
C LEU A 127 -30.44 -1.87 3.62
N THR A 128 -29.99 -2.35 2.47
CA THR A 128 -28.56 -2.56 2.20
C THR A 128 -27.98 -1.37 1.45
N VAL A 129 -26.82 -0.88 1.85
CA VAL A 129 -26.02 0.11 1.12
C VAL A 129 -24.73 -0.58 0.72
N VAL A 130 -24.33 -0.49 -0.55
CA VAL A 130 -23.12 -1.13 -1.03
C VAL A 130 -22.13 -0.06 -1.48
N ASN A 131 -20.92 -0.12 -0.94
CA ASN A 131 -19.76 0.59 -1.48
C ASN A 131 -18.97 -0.35 -2.38
N HIS A 132 -18.37 0.16 -3.45
CA HIS A 132 -17.59 -0.63 -4.41
C HIS A 132 -16.14 -0.82 -3.93
N GLY A 133 -15.67 -2.06 -3.82
CA GLY A 133 -14.27 -2.43 -3.54
C GLY A 133 -13.48 -2.90 -4.75
N ASN A 134 -12.18 -3.12 -4.58
CA ASN A 134 -11.30 -3.41 -5.71
C ASN A 134 -11.48 -4.81 -6.30
N HIS A 135 -12.03 -5.76 -5.54
CA HIS A 135 -12.38 -7.09 -6.03
C HIS A 135 -13.71 -7.11 -6.81
N ASP A 136 -14.58 -6.11 -6.62
CA ASP A 136 -15.95 -6.15 -7.14
C ASP A 136 -16.04 -5.93 -8.65
N THR A 137 -15.28 -4.99 -9.21
CA THR A 137 -15.01 -4.85 -10.65
C THR A 137 -13.95 -3.78 -10.90
N SER A 138 -13.45 -3.67 -12.14
CA SER A 138 -12.73 -2.48 -12.63
C SER A 138 -13.65 -1.63 -13.52
N PRO A 139 -13.31 -0.36 -13.80
CA PRO A 139 -14.00 0.45 -14.80
C PRO A 139 -14.22 -0.32 -16.12
N PRO A 140 -15.38 -0.18 -16.79
CA PRO A 140 -16.47 0.80 -16.56
C PRO A 140 -17.52 0.34 -15.52
N TYR A 141 -17.17 -0.61 -14.65
CA TYR A 141 -17.97 -1.09 -13.52
C TYR A 141 -19.29 -1.77 -13.90
N THR A 142 -19.48 -2.17 -15.16
CA THR A 142 -20.78 -2.68 -15.67
C THR A 142 -21.38 -3.77 -14.78
N ARG A 143 -20.60 -4.79 -14.42
CA ARG A 143 -21.10 -5.91 -13.61
C ARG A 143 -21.49 -5.47 -12.20
N PHE A 144 -20.73 -4.57 -11.57
CA PHE A 144 -21.13 -4.00 -10.30
C PHE A 144 -22.42 -3.17 -10.41
N ARG A 145 -22.61 -2.40 -11.50
CA ARG A 145 -23.85 -1.63 -11.71
C ARG A 145 -25.08 -2.51 -11.87
N ASP A 146 -24.95 -3.57 -12.66
CA ASP A 146 -26.04 -4.54 -12.86
C ASP A 146 -26.43 -5.21 -11.54
N TYR A 147 -25.42 -5.44 -10.70
CA TYR A 147 -25.61 -5.99 -9.38
C TYR A 147 -26.20 -5.00 -8.38
N GLU A 148 -25.72 -3.75 -8.35
CA GLU A 148 -26.27 -2.69 -7.52
C GLU A 148 -27.75 -2.43 -7.88
N GLU A 149 -28.12 -2.54 -9.16
CA GLU A 149 -29.51 -2.41 -9.58
C GLU A 149 -30.36 -3.55 -9.03
N LYS A 150 -29.81 -4.77 -9.01
CA LYS A 150 -30.49 -5.95 -8.47
C LYS A 150 -30.73 -5.86 -6.96
N ILE A 151 -29.79 -5.30 -6.19
CA ILE A 151 -29.92 -5.17 -4.72
C ILE A 151 -30.71 -3.93 -4.32
N ASN A 152 -30.34 -2.79 -4.90
CA ASN A 152 -30.69 -1.47 -4.41
C ASN A 152 -31.54 -0.67 -5.41
N GLY A 153 -31.83 -1.22 -6.59
CA GLY A 153 -32.61 -0.55 -7.61
C GLY A 153 -31.89 0.64 -8.26
N ILE A 154 -30.59 0.81 -8.01
CA ILE A 154 -29.79 1.92 -8.55
C ILE A 154 -28.60 1.39 -9.34
N ARG A 155 -28.16 2.11 -10.36
CA ARG A 155 -27.03 1.71 -11.23
C ARG A 155 -25.74 2.48 -10.92
N SER A 156 -25.66 3.09 -9.75
CA SER A 156 -24.62 4.05 -9.38
C SER A 156 -23.41 3.37 -8.74
N VAL A 157 -22.19 3.82 -9.03
CA VAL A 157 -20.97 3.36 -8.32
C VAL A 157 -20.47 4.36 -7.27
N TYR A 158 -20.96 5.60 -7.32
CA TYR A 158 -20.83 6.60 -6.25
C TYR A 158 -22.10 7.44 -6.15
N TYR A 159 -22.54 7.66 -4.92
CA TYR A 159 -23.73 8.44 -4.62
C TYR A 159 -23.66 8.97 -3.19
N SER A 160 -24.59 9.86 -2.85
CA SER A 160 -24.74 10.34 -1.48
C SER A 160 -26.17 10.19 -0.99
N PHE A 161 -26.37 10.17 0.32
CA PHE A 161 -27.70 10.08 0.93
C PHE A 161 -27.72 10.70 2.33
N ASP A 162 -28.92 11.06 2.77
CA ASP A 162 -29.17 11.72 4.05
C ASP A 162 -29.96 10.81 5.00
N VAL A 163 -29.55 10.76 6.26
CA VAL A 163 -30.27 10.09 7.36
C VAL A 163 -30.29 11.01 8.58
N GLY A 164 -31.48 11.40 9.06
CA GLY A 164 -31.60 12.40 10.13
C GLY A 164 -30.85 13.70 9.78
N LYS A 165 -29.89 14.09 10.63
CA LYS A 165 -28.99 15.25 10.41
C LYS A 165 -27.74 14.94 9.58
N TRP A 166 -27.42 13.67 9.40
CA TRP A 166 -26.15 13.25 8.80
C TRP A 166 -26.23 13.12 7.28
N HIS A 167 -25.10 13.36 6.66
CA HIS A 167 -24.88 13.15 5.24
C HIS A 167 -23.87 12.01 5.04
N PHE A 168 -24.10 11.16 4.04
CA PHE A 168 -23.30 9.98 3.77
C PHE A 168 -22.89 9.97 2.30
N ILE A 169 -21.65 9.61 2.02
CA ILE A 169 -21.10 9.56 0.66
C ILE A 169 -20.42 8.21 0.43
N THR A 170 -20.70 7.58 -0.71
CA THR A 170 -19.99 6.37 -1.18
C THR A 170 -19.08 6.74 -2.35
N ILE A 171 -17.81 6.33 -2.29
CA ILE A 171 -16.81 6.52 -3.35
C ILE A 171 -16.22 5.15 -3.74
N PRO A 172 -16.10 4.81 -5.05
CA PRO A 172 -15.67 3.50 -5.48
C PRO A 172 -14.16 3.31 -5.34
N ALA A 173 -13.74 2.05 -5.22
CA ALA A 173 -12.36 1.64 -5.50
C ALA A 173 -12.02 1.69 -7.01
N ASN A 174 -10.77 1.36 -7.36
CA ASN A 174 -10.29 1.26 -8.74
C ASN A 174 -10.38 2.56 -9.57
N ILE A 175 -10.44 3.71 -8.90
CA ILE A 175 -10.48 5.05 -9.52
C ILE A 175 -9.27 5.31 -10.43
N GLU A 176 -8.10 4.85 -9.99
CA GLU A 176 -6.80 5.05 -10.63
C GLU A 176 -6.13 3.74 -11.04
N PHE A 177 -6.86 2.62 -10.98
CA PHE A 177 -6.37 1.28 -11.31
C PHE A 177 -7.04 0.77 -12.59
N GLY A 178 -6.28 0.57 -13.67
CA GLY A 178 -6.75 -0.06 -14.91
C GLY A 178 -6.35 0.67 -16.20
N ASN A 179 -6.90 0.20 -17.33
CA ASN A 179 -6.65 0.73 -18.69
C ASN A 179 -7.64 1.84 -19.11
N TYR A 180 -8.30 2.48 -18.15
CA TYR A 180 -9.20 3.60 -18.38
C TYR A 180 -8.52 4.90 -17.98
N ASP A 181 -8.77 5.97 -18.72
CA ASP A 181 -8.15 7.26 -18.48
C ASP A 181 -8.66 7.85 -17.16
N ASN A 182 -7.78 8.42 -16.35
CA ASN A 182 -8.13 9.19 -15.15
C ASN A 182 -9.20 10.26 -15.46
N LEU A 183 -9.21 10.80 -16.67
CA LEU A 183 -10.21 11.77 -17.13
C LEU A 183 -11.64 11.21 -17.21
N GLU A 184 -11.81 9.89 -17.34
CA GLU A 184 -13.12 9.25 -17.47
C GLU A 184 -13.71 8.81 -16.13
N VAL A 185 -12.88 8.62 -15.10
CA VAL A 185 -13.30 8.14 -13.78
C VAL A 185 -13.00 9.13 -12.67
N LYS A 186 -11.72 9.45 -12.47
CA LYS A 186 -11.24 10.26 -11.36
C LYS A 186 -11.82 11.68 -11.39
N GLU A 187 -11.65 12.40 -12.49
CA GLU A 187 -12.02 13.82 -12.55
C GLU A 187 -13.54 14.08 -12.41
N PRO A 188 -14.43 13.35 -13.11
CA PRO A 188 -15.88 13.51 -12.92
C PRO A 188 -16.32 13.20 -11.49
N MET A 189 -15.79 12.13 -10.89
CA MET A 189 -16.11 11.73 -9.53
C MET A 189 -15.61 12.77 -8.51
N LEU A 190 -14.35 13.23 -8.62
CA LEU A 190 -13.80 14.25 -7.70
C LEU A 190 -14.53 15.58 -7.81
N LYS A 191 -14.94 15.97 -9.02
CA LYS A 191 -15.74 17.18 -9.21
C LYS A 191 -17.08 17.06 -8.48
N TRP A 192 -17.81 15.96 -8.70
CA TRP A 192 -19.07 15.71 -8.01
C TRP A 192 -18.88 15.68 -6.48
N PHE A 193 -17.86 14.98 -6.00
CA PHE A 193 -17.57 14.83 -4.57
C PHE A 193 -17.39 16.18 -3.88
N LYS A 194 -16.60 17.08 -4.48
CA LYS A 194 -16.39 18.45 -3.96
C LYS A 194 -17.68 19.27 -3.97
N GLU A 195 -18.47 19.17 -5.04
CA GLU A 195 -19.75 19.88 -5.16
C GLU A 195 -20.77 19.40 -4.13
N ASP A 196 -20.84 18.08 -3.88
CA ASP A 196 -21.75 17.47 -2.92
C ASP A 196 -21.35 17.80 -1.47
N LEU A 197 -20.06 17.72 -1.13
CA LEU A 197 -19.55 18.17 0.17
C LEU A 197 -19.86 19.64 0.43
N LYS A 198 -19.66 20.51 -0.57
CA LYS A 198 -19.98 21.94 -0.46
C LYS A 198 -21.47 22.19 -0.24
N LYS A 199 -22.32 21.46 -0.95
CA LYS A 199 -23.77 21.57 -0.83
C LYS A 199 -24.27 21.13 0.56
N ASN A 200 -23.59 20.14 1.16
CA ASN A 200 -23.94 19.56 2.46
C ASN A 200 -23.00 20.01 3.60
N LYS A 201 -22.36 21.18 3.46
CA LYS A 201 -21.39 21.73 4.43
C LYS A 201 -21.94 21.94 5.85
N ASP A 202 -23.27 22.05 5.99
CA ASP A 202 -23.94 22.27 7.28
C ASP A 202 -24.40 20.95 7.94
N ARG A 203 -24.08 19.79 7.33
CA ARG A 203 -24.41 18.45 7.85
C ARG A 203 -23.13 17.70 8.25
N PRO A 204 -23.06 17.09 9.43
CA PRO A 204 -21.95 16.18 9.73
C PRO A 204 -21.96 15.03 8.71
N THR A 205 -20.80 14.76 8.13
CA THR A 205 -20.66 13.85 6.99
C THR A 205 -19.81 12.63 7.33
N ILE A 206 -20.25 11.45 6.88
CA ILE A 206 -19.47 10.21 6.83
C ILE A 206 -19.16 9.86 5.38
N VAL A 207 -17.89 9.65 5.06
CA VAL A 207 -17.43 9.24 3.73
C VAL A 207 -16.97 7.78 3.79
N PHE A 208 -17.53 6.96 2.92
CA PHE A 208 -17.14 5.57 2.69
C PHE A 208 -16.20 5.49 1.49
N VAL A 209 -14.96 5.06 1.73
CA VAL A 209 -13.96 4.74 0.70
C VAL A 209 -13.49 3.34 0.97
N HIS A 210 -13.39 2.46 -0.02
CA HIS A 210 -12.97 1.10 0.27
C HIS A 210 -11.46 1.01 0.61
N ILE A 211 -10.61 1.64 -0.21
CA ILE A 211 -9.15 1.57 -0.07
C ILE A 211 -8.66 2.56 0.99
N HIS A 212 -7.77 2.11 1.87
CA HIS A 212 -7.24 2.93 2.96
C HIS A 212 -6.45 4.14 2.46
N ILE A 213 -6.63 5.27 3.14
CA ILE A 213 -5.90 6.52 2.89
C ILE A 213 -4.74 6.70 3.86
N MET A 214 -4.93 6.29 5.12
CA MET A 214 -3.95 6.47 6.21
C MET A 214 -3.01 5.27 6.36
N PRO A 215 -1.81 5.42 6.95
CA PRO A 215 -0.83 4.36 7.06
C PRO A 215 -1.33 3.22 7.96
N GLN A 216 -1.11 1.99 7.49
CA GLN A 216 -1.54 0.78 8.21
C GLN A 216 -0.36 0.01 8.80
N GLY A 217 0.83 0.11 8.20
CA GLY A 217 2.08 -0.36 8.79
C GLY A 217 2.61 -1.71 8.27
N LEU A 218 1.91 -2.39 7.36
CA LEU A 218 2.41 -3.58 6.64
C LEU A 218 3.04 -3.17 5.30
N THR A 219 4.08 -3.88 4.84
CA THR A 219 4.74 -3.64 3.55
C THR A 219 3.74 -3.68 2.39
N GLN A 220 2.85 -4.68 2.37
CA GLN A 220 1.84 -4.80 1.31
C GLN A 220 0.93 -3.56 1.21
N LEU A 221 0.64 -2.92 2.36
CA LEU A 221 -0.28 -1.80 2.46
C LEU A 221 0.39 -0.45 2.18
N GLU A 222 1.71 -0.43 1.93
CA GLU A 222 2.39 0.76 1.40
C GLU A 222 2.07 1.00 -0.07
N TRP A 223 1.99 -0.06 -0.86
CA TRP A 223 1.76 0.04 -2.31
C TRP A 223 0.35 -0.35 -2.71
N TYR A 224 -0.33 -1.21 -1.95
CA TYR A 224 -1.70 -1.62 -2.28
C TYR A 224 -2.72 -0.61 -1.74
N THR A 225 -2.62 0.62 -2.21
CA THR A 225 -3.33 1.79 -1.69
C THR A 225 -3.43 2.86 -2.78
N HIS A 226 -4.21 3.91 -2.54
CA HIS A 226 -4.37 5.01 -3.48
C HIS A 226 -3.06 5.74 -3.80
N THR A 227 -2.96 6.39 -4.96
CA THR A 227 -1.78 7.21 -5.29
C THR A 227 -1.63 8.38 -4.29
N PRO A 228 -0.41 8.87 -4.02
CA PRO A 228 -0.23 9.99 -3.11
C PRO A 228 -1.00 11.26 -3.53
N GLY A 229 -1.16 11.46 -4.84
CA GLY A 229 -1.93 12.57 -5.41
C GLY A 229 -3.42 12.47 -5.12
N LEU A 230 -4.05 11.33 -5.40
CA LEU A 230 -5.47 11.14 -5.12
C LEU A 230 -5.77 11.22 -3.62
N LYS A 231 -4.93 10.62 -2.77
CA LYS A 231 -5.06 10.73 -1.32
C LYS A 231 -5.06 12.18 -0.84
N LYS A 232 -4.15 13.02 -1.35
CA LYS A 232 -4.10 14.47 -1.05
C LYS A 232 -5.40 15.17 -1.48
N GLU A 233 -5.88 14.90 -2.68
CA GLU A 233 -7.09 15.51 -3.23
C GLU A 233 -8.33 15.15 -2.42
N LEU A 234 -8.51 13.86 -2.08
CA LEU A 234 -9.63 13.38 -1.26
C LEU A 234 -9.61 14.00 0.14
N ILE A 235 -8.47 13.97 0.83
CA ILE A 235 -8.36 14.57 2.17
C ILE A 235 -8.63 16.08 2.12
N ASN A 236 -8.07 16.79 1.14
CA ASN A 236 -8.26 18.22 1.05
C ASN A 236 -9.73 18.57 0.78
N ALA A 237 -10.41 17.82 -0.10
CA ALA A 237 -11.84 17.99 -0.34
C ALA A 237 -12.66 17.74 0.93
N MET A 238 -12.39 16.65 1.67
CA MET A 238 -13.08 16.34 2.92
C MET A 238 -12.87 17.40 4.01
N ALA A 239 -11.66 17.97 4.09
CA ALA A 239 -11.30 18.95 5.10
C ALA A 239 -11.80 20.37 4.79
N GLU A 240 -12.08 20.69 3.51
CA GLU A 240 -12.34 22.06 3.03
C GLU A 240 -13.45 22.80 3.78
N HIS A 241 -14.51 22.07 4.16
CA HIS A 241 -15.69 22.65 4.81
C HIS A 241 -15.85 22.24 6.28
N GLY A 242 -14.96 21.40 6.82
CA GLY A 242 -14.99 20.94 8.21
C GLY A 242 -16.19 20.07 8.61
N ASN A 243 -17.01 19.67 7.63
CA ASN A 243 -18.24 18.92 7.83
C ASN A 243 -18.04 17.41 7.83
N VAL A 244 -17.00 16.90 7.15
CA VAL A 244 -16.61 15.48 7.23
C VAL A 244 -16.05 15.17 8.61
N LYS A 245 -16.73 14.27 9.33
CA LYS A 245 -16.32 13.83 10.68
C LYS A 245 -15.62 12.48 10.63
N TYR A 246 -16.04 11.61 9.72
CA TYR A 246 -15.49 10.26 9.58
C TYR A 246 -15.23 9.92 8.12
N CYS A 247 -14.07 9.32 7.87
CA CYS A 247 -13.75 8.61 6.64
C CYS A 247 -13.51 7.15 7.01
N LEU A 248 -14.40 6.26 6.56
CA LEU A 248 -14.40 4.86 6.93
C LEU A 248 -13.97 4.01 5.74
N ASN A 249 -13.09 3.04 5.97
CA ASN A 249 -12.62 2.15 4.91
C ASN A 249 -12.57 0.67 5.30
N GLY A 250 -12.53 -0.20 4.28
CA GLY A 250 -12.27 -1.63 4.37
C GLY A 250 -10.87 -1.93 3.85
N HIS A 251 -10.75 -2.89 2.93
CA HIS A 251 -9.58 -3.29 2.12
C HIS A 251 -8.43 -3.92 2.90
N VAL A 252 -8.20 -3.47 4.14
CA VAL A 252 -7.03 -3.80 4.96
C VAL A 252 -7.13 -5.17 5.61
N HIS A 253 -8.33 -5.74 5.74
CA HIS A 253 -8.56 -7.02 6.40
C HIS A 253 -7.95 -7.04 7.80
N ASN A 254 -8.53 -6.29 8.72
CA ASN A 254 -8.02 -6.22 10.08
C ASN A 254 -9.07 -6.63 11.12
N GLY A 255 -8.56 -6.99 12.29
CA GLY A 255 -9.37 -7.16 13.48
C GLY A 255 -9.72 -5.83 14.17
N ILE A 256 -10.41 -5.92 15.30
CA ILE A 256 -10.87 -4.81 16.12
C ILE A 256 -9.70 -4.11 16.79
N LYS A 257 -8.77 -4.86 17.40
CA LYS A 257 -7.61 -4.26 18.05
C LYS A 257 -6.74 -3.47 17.08
N VAL A 258 -6.56 -4.01 15.87
CA VAL A 258 -5.80 -3.35 14.80
C VAL A 258 -6.52 -2.09 14.33
N ALA A 259 -7.84 -2.16 14.10
CA ALA A 259 -8.64 -0.99 13.71
C ALA A 259 -8.47 0.17 14.69
N LEU A 260 -8.44 -0.11 15.99
CA LEU A 260 -8.18 0.90 17.02
C LEU A 260 -6.78 1.51 16.88
N LYS A 261 -5.75 0.67 16.72
CA LYS A 261 -4.35 1.10 16.70
C LYS A 261 -3.95 1.81 15.41
N THR A 262 -4.67 1.57 14.31
CA THR A 262 -4.48 2.25 13.02
C THR A 262 -5.56 3.28 12.70
N ALA A 263 -6.41 3.63 13.67
CA ALA A 263 -7.32 4.76 13.56
C ALA A 263 -6.58 6.08 13.81
N TRP A 264 -6.87 7.07 12.98
CA TRP A 264 -6.17 8.36 12.98
C TRP A 264 -7.16 9.52 12.99
N THR A 265 -6.80 10.60 13.68
CA THR A 265 -7.39 11.92 13.44
C THR A 265 -6.42 12.73 12.59
N TYR A 266 -6.92 13.38 11.53
CA TYR A 266 -6.13 14.27 10.69
C TYR A 266 -7.01 15.34 10.06
N LYS A 267 -6.60 16.61 10.18
CA LYS A 267 -7.37 17.78 9.71
C LYS A 267 -8.83 17.80 10.20
N GLY A 268 -9.06 17.34 11.44
CA GLY A 268 -10.40 17.29 12.05
C GLY A 268 -11.30 16.15 11.56
N ILE A 269 -10.76 15.21 10.78
CA ILE A 269 -11.47 14.02 10.28
C ILE A 269 -10.91 12.79 11.00
N ASN A 270 -11.78 11.90 11.45
CA ASN A 270 -11.41 10.59 11.96
C ASN A 270 -11.40 9.56 10.83
N PHE A 271 -10.24 8.97 10.58
CA PHE A 271 -10.03 7.88 9.62
C PHE A 271 -10.01 6.56 10.37
N ILE A 272 -10.95 5.68 10.06
CA ILE A 272 -11.07 4.40 10.75
C ILE A 272 -11.22 3.30 9.71
N THR A 273 -10.25 2.39 9.70
CA THR A 273 -10.34 1.13 8.96
C THR A 273 -11.24 0.18 9.73
N MET A 274 -12.44 -0.10 9.20
CA MET A 274 -13.41 -0.98 9.82
C MET A 274 -12.90 -2.43 9.84
N PRO A 275 -13.06 -3.16 10.96
CA PRO A 275 -12.76 -4.59 11.01
C PRO A 275 -13.56 -5.39 9.97
N SER A 276 -12.92 -6.40 9.38
CA SER A 276 -13.42 -7.06 8.18
C SER A 276 -14.18 -8.37 8.43
N GLY A 277 -15.14 -8.70 7.57
CA GLY A 277 -15.82 -9.99 7.54
C GLY A 277 -14.88 -11.14 7.11
N THR A 278 -13.87 -10.84 6.30
CA THR A 278 -12.82 -11.78 5.88
C THR A 278 -11.76 -11.95 6.98
N PRO A 279 -11.09 -13.12 7.07
CA PRO A 279 -9.96 -13.29 7.98
C PRO A 279 -8.90 -12.18 7.80
N PRO A 280 -8.20 -11.79 8.87
CA PRO A 280 -7.32 -10.63 8.82
C PRO A 280 -5.93 -10.92 8.22
N ARG A 281 -5.35 -9.88 7.62
CA ARG A 281 -3.94 -9.75 7.27
C ARG A 281 -3.02 -9.95 8.49
N PRO A 282 -1.72 -10.17 8.28
CA PRO A 282 -0.80 -10.67 9.30
C PRO A 282 -0.35 -9.59 10.29
N PHE A 283 -1.25 -8.66 10.66
CA PHE A 283 -1.07 -7.81 11.85
C PHE A 283 -0.92 -8.66 13.10
N GLY A 284 -1.61 -9.80 13.14
CA GLY A 284 -1.41 -10.87 14.11
C GLY A 284 -1.60 -10.44 15.55
N GLU A 285 -2.57 -9.59 15.86
CA GLU A 285 -3.08 -9.50 17.22
C GLU A 285 -4.57 -9.18 17.22
N GLU A 286 -5.22 -9.61 18.29
CA GLU A 286 -6.61 -9.30 18.55
C GLU A 286 -6.83 -9.32 20.07
N PHE A 287 -7.90 -8.67 20.55
CA PHE A 287 -8.33 -8.85 21.93
C PHE A 287 -8.69 -10.33 22.18
N PRO A 288 -8.33 -10.91 23.33
CA PRO A 288 -8.52 -12.35 23.60
C PRO A 288 -9.95 -12.86 23.34
N LYS A 289 -10.97 -12.04 23.65
CA LYS A 289 -12.39 -12.37 23.45
C LYS A 289 -12.83 -12.45 21.98
N PHE A 290 -12.00 -12.00 21.04
CA PHE A 290 -12.27 -12.08 19.60
C PHE A 290 -11.22 -12.91 18.85
N ALA A 291 -10.38 -13.69 19.56
CA ALA A 291 -9.26 -14.41 18.98
C ALA A 291 -9.64 -15.35 17.83
N GLU A 292 -10.85 -15.92 17.83
CA GLU A 292 -11.35 -16.78 16.74
C GLU A 292 -11.41 -16.04 15.39
N GLY A 293 -11.63 -14.73 15.42
CA GLY A 293 -11.64 -13.93 14.21
C GLY A 293 -10.27 -13.77 13.54
N LEU A 294 -9.15 -14.07 14.23
CA LEU A 294 -7.83 -14.11 13.58
C LEU A 294 -7.71 -15.20 12.51
N GLU A 295 -8.49 -16.27 12.65
CA GLU A 295 -8.54 -17.37 11.68
C GLU A 295 -9.76 -17.27 10.77
N LYS A 296 -10.89 -16.86 11.33
CA LYS A 296 -12.18 -16.93 10.65
C LYS A 296 -12.71 -15.60 10.18
N GLY A 297 -12.14 -14.47 10.56
CA GLY A 297 -12.72 -13.15 10.32
C GLY A 297 -14.05 -13.00 11.06
N GLY A 298 -15.06 -12.46 10.37
CA GLY A 298 -16.42 -12.36 10.88
C GLY A 298 -16.64 -11.15 11.78
N TYR A 299 -15.86 -10.09 11.58
CA TYR A 299 -16.06 -8.84 12.28
C TYR A 299 -17.13 -7.97 11.58
N TYR A 300 -17.86 -7.20 12.38
CA TYR A 300 -18.75 -6.16 11.90
C TYR A 300 -18.86 -5.05 12.94
N THR A 301 -19.32 -3.88 12.53
CA THR A 301 -19.42 -2.70 13.42
C THR A 301 -20.83 -2.16 13.40
N ILE A 302 -21.40 -1.92 14.57
CA ILE A 302 -22.66 -1.20 14.75
C ILE A 302 -22.32 0.26 15.06
N VAL A 303 -23.02 1.17 14.41
CA VAL A 303 -22.89 2.61 14.59
C VAL A 303 -24.23 3.14 15.08
N ASP A 304 -24.26 3.57 16.34
CA ASP A 304 -25.42 4.24 16.92
C ASP A 304 -25.23 5.76 16.79
N ILE A 305 -26.26 6.44 16.27
CA ILE A 305 -26.30 7.91 16.16
C ILE A 305 -27.47 8.44 16.97
N ASP A 306 -27.21 9.48 17.75
CA ASP A 306 -28.22 10.31 18.42
C ASP A 306 -27.90 11.78 18.17
N ASN A 307 -28.70 12.43 17.31
CA ASN A 307 -28.41 13.74 16.76
C ASN A 307 -27.05 13.80 16.05
N GLU A 308 -26.04 14.40 16.66
CA GLU A 308 -24.67 14.51 16.12
C GLU A 308 -23.68 13.66 16.94
N GLU A 309 -24.14 13.00 18.00
CA GLU A 309 -23.35 12.03 18.74
C GLU A 309 -23.33 10.70 18.00
N ILE A 310 -22.16 10.08 17.95
CA ILE A 310 -21.92 8.84 17.22
C ILE A 310 -21.08 7.89 18.07
N LYS A 311 -21.45 6.61 18.08
CA LYS A 311 -20.77 5.58 18.84
C LYS A 311 -20.56 4.35 17.96
N PHE A 312 -19.30 3.94 17.82
CA PHE A 312 -18.90 2.74 17.09
C PHE A 312 -18.73 1.57 18.06
N THR A 313 -19.39 0.45 17.76
CA THR A 313 -19.29 -0.80 18.53
C THR A 313 -18.97 -1.95 17.60
N SER A 314 -17.73 -2.45 17.61
CA SER A 314 -17.37 -3.64 16.84
C SER A 314 -17.69 -4.92 17.60
N ARG A 315 -18.06 -5.94 16.82
CA ARG A 315 -18.37 -7.30 17.27
C ARG A 315 -17.70 -8.31 16.34
N ASN A 316 -17.66 -9.55 16.79
CA ASN A 316 -17.26 -10.71 15.98
C ASN A 316 -18.38 -11.75 16.06
N VAL A 317 -18.76 -12.38 14.94
CA VAL A 317 -19.89 -13.32 14.91
C VAL A 317 -19.69 -14.56 15.80
N TYR A 318 -18.46 -14.84 16.22
CA TYR A 318 -18.12 -15.95 17.11
C TYR A 318 -17.99 -15.54 18.58
N SER A 319 -18.28 -14.28 18.92
CA SER A 319 -18.15 -13.75 20.27
C SER A 319 -19.39 -12.96 20.69
N GLU A 320 -19.82 -13.16 21.93
CA GLU A 320 -20.82 -12.29 22.57
C GLU A 320 -20.22 -10.94 23.04
N GLY A 321 -18.90 -10.79 22.93
CA GLY A 321 -18.21 -9.57 23.31
C GLY A 321 -18.50 -8.39 22.39
N GLU A 322 -18.44 -7.19 22.96
CA GLU A 322 -18.49 -5.94 22.21
C GLU A 322 -17.25 -5.10 22.50
N PHE A 323 -16.82 -4.30 21.53
CA PHE A 323 -15.78 -3.31 21.71
C PHE A 323 -16.28 -1.94 21.26
N VAL A 324 -16.36 -1.01 22.21
CA VAL A 324 -16.74 0.38 21.95
C VAL A 324 -15.46 1.18 21.71
N TYR A 325 -15.38 1.86 20.55
CA TYR A 325 -14.22 2.70 20.24
C TYR A 325 -14.21 3.95 21.12
N PRO A 326 -13.02 4.50 21.40
CA PRO A 326 -12.92 5.81 22.05
C PRO A 326 -13.47 6.91 21.14
N GLU A 327 -13.88 8.02 21.75
CA GLU A 327 -14.31 9.22 21.01
C GLU A 327 -13.14 9.95 20.32
N LYS A 328 -11.91 9.73 20.79
CA LYS A 328 -10.70 10.37 20.29
C LYS A 328 -9.71 9.32 19.81
N PHE A 329 -9.15 9.57 18.63
CA PHE A 329 -8.12 8.72 18.03
C PHE A 329 -6.76 9.43 18.05
N LYS A 330 -5.72 8.69 17.65
CA LYS A 330 -4.36 9.21 17.60
C LYS A 330 -4.25 10.27 16.50
N GLU A 331 -3.71 11.44 16.82
CA GLU A 331 -3.43 12.46 15.80
C GLU A 331 -2.31 12.01 14.86
N PHE A 332 -2.54 12.16 13.57
CA PHE A 332 -1.53 11.95 12.54
C PHE A 332 -0.79 13.25 12.24
N SER A 333 0.54 13.18 12.24
CA SER A 333 1.41 14.20 11.63
C SER A 333 2.11 13.59 10.41
N LYS A 334 2.38 14.43 9.40
CA LYS A 334 3.17 14.03 8.24
C LYS A 334 4.58 13.56 8.60
N ASP A 335 5.11 13.98 9.76
CA ASP A 335 6.41 13.54 10.25
C ASP A 335 6.42 12.05 10.64
N ILE A 336 5.25 11.46 10.91
CA ILE A 336 5.11 10.03 11.25
C ILE A 336 5.35 9.16 10.02
N GLU A 337 4.78 9.56 8.87
CA GLU A 337 4.93 8.84 7.61
C GLU A 337 4.87 9.83 6.44
N PRO A 338 5.99 10.48 6.09
CA PRO A 338 6.02 11.51 5.06
C PRO A 338 5.73 10.93 3.67
N ARG A 339 5.96 9.63 3.46
CA ARG A 339 5.73 8.93 2.20
C ARG A 339 4.24 8.61 1.96
N MET A 340 3.38 8.83 2.96
CA MET A 340 1.94 8.60 2.84
C MET A 340 1.32 9.39 1.68
N MET A 341 1.77 10.64 1.51
CA MET A 341 1.14 11.62 0.62
C MET A 341 2.12 12.17 -0.42
N SER A 342 3.39 11.79 -0.38
CA SER A 342 4.40 12.25 -1.33
C SER A 342 5.25 11.07 -1.78
N LYS A 343 5.75 11.13 -3.02
CA LYS A 343 6.78 10.19 -3.46
C LYS A 343 8.03 10.44 -2.63
N LEU A 344 8.78 9.38 -2.37
CA LEU A 344 10.04 9.45 -1.61
C LEU A 344 11.03 10.41 -2.28
N ILE A 345 11.05 10.46 -3.61
CA ILE A 345 11.94 11.34 -4.38
C ILE A 345 11.53 12.82 -4.33
N ASP A 346 10.30 13.14 -3.93
CA ASP A 346 9.77 14.51 -3.83
C ASP A 346 9.92 15.09 -2.41
N LEU A 347 10.41 14.29 -1.46
CA LEU A 347 10.63 14.72 -0.08
C LEU A 347 11.90 15.60 0.02
N PRO A 348 11.91 16.55 0.97
CA PRO A 348 12.99 17.53 1.10
C PRO A 348 14.32 16.88 1.49
N ALA A 349 15.42 17.42 0.97
CA ALA A 349 16.76 16.95 1.30
C ALA A 349 17.36 17.75 2.45
N LYS A 350 18.18 17.08 3.27
CA LYS A 350 19.08 17.73 4.20
C LYS A 350 20.36 18.17 3.49
N PRO A 351 21.04 19.24 3.94
CA PRO A 351 22.30 19.67 3.33
C PRO A 351 23.41 18.60 3.36
N LYS A 352 23.36 17.68 4.34
CA LYS A 352 24.30 16.55 4.46
C LYS A 352 23.70 15.44 5.30
N LEU A 353 24.32 14.26 5.21
CA LEU A 353 24.00 13.12 6.07
C LEU A 353 24.37 13.43 7.52
N GLU A 354 23.45 13.15 8.44
CA GLU A 354 23.63 13.38 9.87
C GLU A 354 23.67 12.05 10.63
N ASN A 355 24.42 12.00 11.73
CA ASN A 355 24.35 10.92 12.72
C ASN A 355 24.49 9.49 12.12
N GLY A 356 25.35 9.32 11.12
CA GLY A 356 25.62 8.00 10.53
C GLY A 356 26.44 7.06 11.42
N SER A 357 26.98 7.56 12.53
CA SER A 357 27.59 6.76 13.60
C SER A 357 26.58 6.29 14.66
N PHE A 358 25.33 6.79 14.59
CA PHE A 358 24.28 6.53 15.58
C PHE A 358 24.64 6.93 17.02
N ALA A 359 25.62 7.81 17.20
CA ALA A 359 26.03 8.32 18.52
C ALA A 359 24.88 9.06 19.23
N ASN A 360 23.95 9.65 18.46
CA ASN A 360 22.75 10.31 18.96
C ASN A 360 21.48 9.46 18.74
N GLY A 361 21.60 8.13 18.80
CA GLY A 361 20.50 7.22 18.52
C GLY A 361 20.06 7.31 17.06
N LEU A 362 18.75 7.36 16.81
CA LEU A 362 18.18 7.58 15.47
C LEU A 362 17.88 9.05 15.15
N ALA A 363 18.41 10.00 15.92
CA ALA A 363 18.22 11.41 15.61
C ALA A 363 18.61 11.71 14.15
N GLY A 364 17.70 12.35 13.42
CA GLY A 364 17.88 12.72 12.02
C GLY A 364 17.55 11.61 11.00
N TRP A 365 17.29 10.38 11.41
CA TRP A 365 16.86 9.30 10.54
C TRP A 365 15.33 9.23 10.46
N SER A 366 14.80 9.10 9.24
CA SER A 366 13.38 8.78 9.02
C SER A 366 13.18 7.28 9.02
N ILE A 367 11.99 6.85 9.40
CA ILE A 367 11.65 5.43 9.55
C ILE A 367 10.25 5.22 8.96
N PRO A 368 10.05 4.22 8.09
CA PRO A 368 8.73 3.79 7.68
C PRO A 368 7.82 3.54 8.88
N TYR A 369 6.57 3.98 8.81
CA TYR A 369 5.58 3.56 9.78
C TYR A 369 5.38 2.05 9.67
N ARG A 370 5.59 1.33 10.77
CA ARG A 370 5.38 -0.10 10.91
C ARG A 370 4.45 -0.36 12.08
N TYR A 371 3.50 -1.27 11.88
CA TYR A 371 2.66 -1.72 12.99
C TYR A 371 3.46 -2.69 13.85
N ASN A 372 3.31 -2.56 15.16
CA ASN A 372 3.94 -3.46 16.12
C ASN A 372 2.87 -3.92 17.10
N CYS A 373 2.83 -5.22 17.36
CA CYS A 373 1.92 -5.81 18.33
C CYS A 373 2.28 -5.38 19.76
N ASP A 374 1.31 -5.45 20.66
CA ASP A 374 1.58 -5.14 22.08
C ASP A 374 2.42 -6.24 22.76
N GLY A 375 2.42 -7.46 22.23
CA GLY A 375 3.12 -8.63 22.75
C GLY A 375 4.16 -9.20 21.77
N PRO A 376 5.10 -10.01 22.27
CA PRO A 376 6.28 -10.45 21.52
C PRO A 376 6.07 -11.66 20.59
N GLU A 377 4.87 -12.23 20.46
CA GLU A 377 4.71 -13.54 19.80
C GLU A 377 3.57 -13.68 18.78
N THR A 378 3.02 -12.58 18.25
CA THR A 378 1.96 -12.69 17.25
C THR A 378 2.08 -11.57 16.22
N GLY A 379 1.95 -11.86 14.91
CA GLY A 379 2.00 -10.86 13.82
C GLY A 379 3.39 -10.39 13.38
N PHE A 380 3.48 -9.47 12.41
CA PHE A 380 4.80 -9.01 11.96
C PHE A 380 5.53 -8.17 13.02
N GLN A 381 6.85 -8.34 13.08
CA GLN A 381 7.74 -7.61 13.98
C GLN A 381 8.74 -6.83 13.16
N ASN A 382 8.69 -5.52 13.31
CA ASN A 382 9.63 -4.62 12.65
C ASN A 382 10.18 -3.67 13.70
N GLU A 383 11.45 -3.84 14.01
CA GLU A 383 12.10 -3.10 15.07
C GLU A 383 13.33 -2.39 14.56
N TRP A 384 13.54 -1.22 15.14
CA TRP A 384 14.83 -0.56 15.15
C TRP A 384 15.20 -0.27 16.59
N ARG A 385 16.47 -0.42 16.93
CA ARG A 385 16.96 -0.09 18.28
C ARG A 385 18.45 0.16 18.29
N MET A 386 18.90 0.76 19.38
CA MET A 386 20.30 0.76 19.75
C MET A 386 20.60 -0.55 20.47
N LYS A 387 21.60 -1.29 20.03
CA LYS A 387 22.09 -2.47 20.75
C LYS A 387 23.60 -2.37 20.92
N HIS A 388 24.05 -2.69 22.14
CA HIS A 388 25.48 -2.78 22.42
C HIS A 388 26.10 -3.83 21.50
N LYS A 389 27.12 -3.41 20.76
CA LYS A 389 28.05 -4.36 20.14
C LYS A 389 28.76 -5.16 21.23
N LYS A 390 29.22 -6.37 20.91
CA LYS A 390 30.14 -7.13 21.78
C LYS A 390 31.45 -6.35 22.09
N ASP A 391 31.78 -5.34 21.28
CA ASP A 391 32.93 -4.43 21.45
C ASP A 391 32.59 -3.12 22.21
N GLY A 392 31.35 -2.93 22.67
CA GLY A 392 30.91 -1.77 23.45
C GLY A 392 30.43 -0.54 22.68
N ARG A 393 30.44 -0.52 21.32
CA ARG A 393 29.94 0.66 20.56
C ARG A 393 28.43 0.62 20.31
N TYR A 394 27.91 1.77 19.91
CA TYR A 394 26.53 2.00 19.45
C TYR A 394 26.43 1.81 17.93
N SER A 395 25.30 1.32 17.44
CA SER A 395 24.98 1.14 16.01
C SER A 395 23.47 1.06 15.83
N GLY A 396 22.99 1.49 14.66
CA GLY A 396 21.60 1.28 14.28
C GLY A 396 21.37 -0.20 14.00
N TYR A 397 20.43 -0.82 14.70
CA TYR A 397 20.01 -2.19 14.43
C TYR A 397 18.65 -2.16 13.77
N VAL A 398 18.49 -2.89 12.66
CA VAL A 398 17.21 -3.12 11.99
C VAL A 398 16.90 -4.60 12.06
N TYR A 399 15.66 -4.90 12.43
CA TYR A 399 15.12 -6.25 12.46
C TYR A 399 13.77 -6.30 11.77
N THR A 400 13.62 -7.34 10.96
CA THR A 400 12.38 -7.63 10.24
C THR A 400 12.06 -9.11 10.43
N LYS A 401 10.89 -9.41 10.99
CA LYS A 401 10.36 -10.76 11.08
C LYS A 401 8.89 -10.77 10.68
N PRO A 402 8.54 -11.30 9.51
CA PRO A 402 7.16 -11.53 9.17
C PRO A 402 6.60 -12.67 10.04
N LEU A 403 5.57 -12.42 10.85
CA LEU A 403 4.76 -13.48 11.48
C LEU A 403 3.30 -13.30 11.08
N GLY A 404 2.58 -14.39 10.98
CA GLY A 404 1.17 -14.40 10.62
C GLY A 404 0.87 -15.53 9.64
N LYS A 405 -0.42 -15.72 9.33
CA LYS A 405 -0.89 -16.85 8.51
C LYS A 405 -1.22 -16.42 7.09
N HIS A 406 -2.16 -15.48 6.98
CA HIS A 406 -2.80 -15.17 5.70
C HIS A 406 -2.20 -13.92 5.06
N TRP A 407 -2.14 -13.89 3.71
CA TRP A 407 -1.68 -12.76 2.89
C TRP A 407 -0.28 -12.23 3.22
N LEU A 408 0.58 -13.07 3.81
CA LEU A 408 1.97 -12.75 4.08
C LEU A 408 2.85 -13.30 2.96
N GLN A 409 3.89 -12.58 2.56
CA GLN A 409 4.94 -13.06 1.65
C GLN A 409 6.32 -12.63 2.14
N ASP A 410 6.54 -11.31 2.21
CA ASP A 410 7.73 -10.72 2.81
C ASP A 410 7.38 -9.40 3.51
N GLU A 411 8.27 -8.96 4.38
CA GLU A 411 8.24 -7.65 5.02
C GLU A 411 9.63 -7.03 4.94
N TYR A 412 9.67 -5.69 4.90
CA TYR A 412 10.92 -4.95 5.05
C TYR A 412 10.81 -3.85 6.11
N ASN A 413 11.95 -3.54 6.69
CA ASN A 413 12.14 -2.41 7.60
C ASN A 413 13.47 -1.72 7.31
N GLU A 414 13.53 -0.44 7.60
CA GLU A 414 14.71 0.38 7.32
C GLU A 414 14.68 1.69 8.09
N PHE A 415 15.81 2.39 8.08
CA PHE A 415 15.83 3.83 8.26
C PHE A 415 16.44 4.48 7.02
N TYR A 416 16.08 5.72 6.77
CA TYR A 416 16.58 6.46 5.61
C TYR A 416 16.80 7.95 5.89
N GLN A 417 17.66 8.56 5.09
CA GLN A 417 17.84 10.01 5.00
C GLN A 417 17.87 10.44 3.55
N ILE A 418 17.34 11.64 3.29
CA ILE A 418 17.41 12.30 2.00
C ILE A 418 18.40 13.45 2.15
N VAL A 419 19.43 13.47 1.33
CA VAL A 419 20.58 14.36 1.50
C VAL A 419 20.99 14.95 0.16
N GLU A 420 21.43 16.21 0.16
CA GLU A 420 21.99 16.85 -1.02
C GLU A 420 23.19 16.06 -1.56
N ALA A 421 23.33 16.04 -2.88
CA ALA A 421 24.45 15.37 -3.54
C ALA A 421 25.75 16.16 -3.27
N PRO A 422 26.84 15.53 -2.81
CA PRO A 422 28.09 16.21 -2.50
C PRO A 422 28.92 16.51 -3.77
N GLY A 423 28.28 16.96 -4.85
CA GLY A 423 28.90 17.28 -6.13
C GLY A 423 29.06 16.07 -7.08
N ASP A 424 30.01 16.19 -8.02
CA ASP A 424 30.18 15.25 -9.15
C ASP A 424 30.91 13.94 -8.81
N ALA A 425 31.48 13.82 -7.61
CA ALA A 425 32.24 12.66 -7.16
C ALA A 425 31.74 12.13 -5.81
N PRO A 426 30.46 11.74 -5.69
CA PRO A 426 29.91 11.23 -4.44
C PRO A 426 30.55 9.90 -4.03
N LEU A 427 30.98 9.85 -2.78
CA LEU A 427 31.51 8.69 -2.10
C LEU A 427 30.58 8.30 -0.95
N PHE A 428 30.02 7.11 -1.05
CA PHE A 428 29.30 6.47 0.05
C PHE A 428 30.25 5.58 0.84
N LYS A 429 30.15 5.63 2.18
CA LYS A 429 30.74 4.65 3.09
C LYS A 429 29.68 4.12 4.04
N GLY A 430 29.79 2.85 4.38
CA GLY A 430 28.93 2.21 5.38
C GLY A 430 29.55 0.93 5.90
N SER A 431 29.26 0.59 7.15
CA SER A 431 29.69 -0.67 7.75
C SER A 431 28.47 -1.46 8.21
N TYR A 432 28.46 -2.77 8.03
CA TYR A 432 27.39 -3.63 8.56
C TYR A 432 27.94 -4.84 9.30
N PHE A 433 27.13 -5.39 10.20
CA PHE A 433 27.45 -6.59 10.97
C PHE A 433 26.22 -7.48 11.08
N LEU A 434 26.42 -8.76 10.79
CA LEU A 434 25.41 -9.81 10.93
C LEU A 434 25.75 -10.66 12.16
N GLU A 435 24.82 -10.77 13.11
CA GLU A 435 25.03 -11.64 14.28
C GLU A 435 25.00 -13.12 13.90
N GLU A 436 24.11 -13.47 12.98
CA GLU A 436 23.91 -14.80 12.45
C GLU A 436 23.55 -14.71 10.96
N ALA A 437 23.65 -15.83 10.24
CA ALA A 437 23.18 -15.90 8.87
C ALA A 437 21.65 -15.80 8.81
N PHE A 438 21.12 -15.18 7.75
CA PHE A 438 19.68 -15.12 7.52
C PHE A 438 19.10 -16.51 7.23
N GLU A 439 17.94 -16.78 7.81
CA GLU A 439 17.15 -17.96 7.48
C GLU A 439 16.52 -17.82 6.08
N LYS A 440 15.64 -16.82 5.90
CA LYS A 440 15.13 -16.39 4.59
C LYS A 440 14.96 -14.87 4.53
N GLY A 441 15.67 -14.24 3.59
CA GLY A 441 15.74 -12.79 3.44
C GLY A 441 17.18 -12.29 3.45
N GLY A 442 17.36 -11.02 3.77
CA GLY A 442 18.68 -10.42 3.88
C GLY A 442 18.65 -8.97 4.34
N GLY A 443 19.67 -8.21 3.98
CA GLY A 443 19.66 -6.78 4.16
C GLY A 443 20.47 -6.05 3.10
N TYR A 444 20.38 -4.73 3.18
CA TYR A 444 20.90 -3.87 2.13
C TYR A 444 21.37 -2.53 2.67
N TYR A 445 22.27 -1.91 1.92
CA TYR A 445 22.33 -0.46 1.80
C TYR A 445 21.73 -0.06 0.46
N ARG A 446 20.82 0.90 0.45
CA ARG A 446 20.16 1.39 -0.77
C ARG A 446 20.47 2.86 -0.99
N ILE A 447 20.84 3.20 -2.22
CA ILE A 447 21.18 4.55 -2.68
C ILE A 447 20.30 4.86 -3.89
N ILE A 448 19.37 5.80 -3.75
CA ILE A 448 18.54 6.27 -4.86
C ILE A 448 19.04 7.65 -5.28
N ALA A 449 19.43 7.78 -6.53
CA ALA A 449 19.90 9.04 -7.10
C ALA A 449 18.75 9.79 -7.77
N VAL A 450 18.62 11.07 -7.42
CA VAL A 450 17.53 11.93 -7.87
C VAL A 450 18.11 13.19 -8.49
N SER A 451 17.62 13.56 -9.67
CA SER A 451 17.92 14.85 -10.32
C SER A 451 16.75 15.84 -10.16
N GLY A 452 16.97 17.10 -10.53
CA GLY A 452 15.97 18.18 -10.42
C GLY A 452 16.04 18.97 -9.11
N ASN A 453 15.59 20.22 -9.13
CA ASN A 453 15.70 21.14 -7.99
C ASN A 453 14.52 21.04 -7.04
N GLU A 454 14.80 21.03 -5.73
CA GLU A 454 13.76 21.05 -4.70
C GLU A 454 12.84 22.28 -4.85
N GLY A 455 11.52 22.07 -4.76
CA GLY A 455 10.50 23.13 -4.75
C GLY A 455 10.20 23.80 -6.10
N LYS A 456 10.93 23.49 -7.18
CA LYS A 456 10.66 24.00 -8.54
C LYS A 456 10.30 22.90 -9.53
N ASP A 457 10.90 21.72 -9.39
CA ASP A 457 10.63 20.53 -10.19
C ASP A 457 10.38 19.34 -9.24
N ASN A 458 9.41 18.46 -9.54
CA ASN A 458 9.32 17.17 -8.85
C ASN A 458 10.64 16.39 -9.06
N GLY A 459 11.03 15.57 -8.10
CA GLY A 459 12.25 14.77 -8.22
C GLY A 459 12.18 13.84 -9.43
N ASN A 460 13.29 13.72 -10.16
CA ASN A 460 13.40 12.76 -11.26
C ASN A 460 14.26 11.58 -10.80
N TYR A 461 13.67 10.38 -10.83
CA TYR A 461 14.37 9.14 -10.53
C TYR A 461 15.38 8.81 -11.64
N GLU A 462 16.67 8.82 -11.29
CA GLU A 462 17.74 8.48 -12.23
C GLU A 462 18.11 7.01 -12.14
N PHE A 463 18.55 6.56 -10.97
CA PHE A 463 18.91 5.17 -10.71
C PHE A 463 18.82 4.80 -9.23
N ILE A 464 18.83 3.49 -8.98
CA ILE A 464 18.93 2.85 -7.67
C ILE A 464 20.17 1.94 -7.63
N MET A 465 20.97 2.03 -6.58
CA MET A 465 22.03 1.08 -6.27
C MET A 465 21.71 0.40 -4.94
N GLU A 466 21.59 -0.92 -4.92
CA GLU A 466 21.48 -1.73 -3.70
C GLU A 466 22.78 -2.52 -3.52
N PHE A 467 23.34 -2.46 -2.31
CA PHE A 467 24.44 -3.29 -1.85
C PHE A 467 23.85 -4.38 -0.97
N ASP A 468 23.72 -5.54 -1.56
CA ASP A 468 22.85 -6.62 -1.13
C ASP A 468 23.66 -7.68 -0.39
N PHE A 469 23.37 -7.87 0.88
CA PHE A 469 23.83 -9.04 1.64
C PHE A 469 22.62 -9.96 1.81
N VAL A 470 22.22 -10.57 0.69
CA VAL A 470 21.15 -11.56 0.59
C VAL A 470 21.59 -12.70 -0.32
N LYS A 471 21.05 -13.91 -0.13
CA LYS A 471 21.26 -15.01 -1.07
C LYS A 471 20.25 -14.90 -2.21
N SER A 472 20.66 -15.18 -3.45
CA SER A 472 19.78 -15.05 -4.61
C SER A 472 18.51 -15.91 -4.52
N GLU A 473 18.56 -17.10 -3.89
CA GLU A 473 17.37 -17.93 -3.67
C GLU A 473 16.33 -17.26 -2.73
N HIS A 474 16.75 -16.34 -1.87
CA HIS A 474 15.83 -15.56 -1.04
C HIS A 474 15.19 -14.46 -1.89
N GLU A 475 15.98 -13.70 -2.66
CA GLU A 475 15.42 -12.68 -3.56
C GLU A 475 14.38 -13.24 -4.53
N TYR A 476 14.62 -14.46 -5.02
CA TYR A 476 13.70 -15.18 -5.90
C TYR A 476 12.27 -15.20 -5.35
N GLU A 477 12.10 -15.27 -4.02
CA GLU A 477 10.82 -15.33 -3.33
C GLU A 477 10.22 -13.96 -2.97
N TYR A 478 10.91 -12.84 -3.19
CA TYR A 478 10.36 -11.51 -2.93
C TYR A 478 9.07 -11.26 -3.73
N ASP A 479 8.14 -10.50 -3.16
CA ASP A 479 6.89 -10.06 -3.77
C ASP A 479 6.55 -8.63 -3.33
N TYR A 480 6.47 -8.35 -2.03
CA TYR A 480 5.98 -7.07 -1.53
C TYR A 480 7.06 -5.99 -1.52
N TYR A 481 8.29 -6.33 -1.14
CA TYR A 481 9.41 -5.38 -1.11
C TYR A 481 9.67 -4.68 -2.46
N PRO A 482 9.81 -5.37 -3.61
CA PRO A 482 10.03 -4.69 -4.90
C PRO A 482 8.86 -3.76 -5.29
N ARG A 483 7.62 -4.14 -4.96
CA ARG A 483 6.43 -3.33 -5.25
C ARG A 483 6.36 -2.08 -4.37
N ALA A 484 6.65 -2.24 -3.08
CA ALA A 484 6.74 -1.13 -2.14
C ALA A 484 7.79 -0.11 -2.62
N MET A 485 8.94 -0.59 -3.09
CA MET A 485 9.98 0.28 -3.64
C MET A 485 9.57 0.98 -4.92
N GLY A 486 8.95 0.27 -5.86
CA GLY A 486 8.43 0.90 -7.05
C GLY A 486 7.37 1.96 -6.75
N TYR A 487 6.46 1.69 -5.83
CA TYR A 487 5.41 2.63 -5.42
C TYR A 487 5.98 3.85 -4.69
N THR A 488 6.87 3.67 -3.72
CA THR A 488 7.43 4.80 -2.97
C THR A 488 8.25 5.74 -3.86
N ILE A 489 8.92 5.22 -4.89
CA ILE A 489 9.67 6.03 -5.87
C ILE A 489 8.72 6.70 -6.88
N SER A 490 7.80 5.95 -7.47
CA SER A 490 7.00 6.43 -8.61
C SER A 490 5.67 7.08 -8.22
N GLY A 491 5.14 6.77 -7.05
CA GLY A 491 3.76 7.07 -6.62
C GLY A 491 2.70 6.13 -7.21
N GLU A 492 3.09 5.14 -8.00
CA GLU A 492 2.21 4.27 -8.78
C GLU A 492 2.37 2.79 -8.38
N VAL A 493 1.28 2.02 -8.45
CA VAL A 493 1.32 0.58 -8.18
C VAL A 493 2.32 -0.10 -9.10
N SER A 494 3.28 -0.79 -8.49
CA SER A 494 4.42 -1.36 -9.19
C SER A 494 4.35 -2.89 -9.25
N SER A 495 5.06 -3.45 -10.21
CA SER A 495 5.16 -4.90 -10.41
C SER A 495 6.14 -5.53 -9.42
N TRP A 496 5.91 -6.78 -9.06
CA TRP A 496 6.89 -7.63 -8.36
C TRP A 496 8.24 -7.71 -9.08
N LEU A 497 8.26 -7.49 -10.41
CA LEU A 497 9.48 -7.42 -11.22
C LEU A 497 10.12 -6.02 -11.26
N TYR A 498 9.78 -5.10 -10.34
CA TYR A 498 10.26 -3.71 -10.39
C TYR A 498 11.79 -3.61 -10.46
N PHE A 499 12.50 -4.35 -9.61
CA PHE A 499 13.97 -4.37 -9.60
C PHE A 499 14.55 -4.95 -10.88
N GLN A 500 14.07 -6.11 -11.32
CA GLN A 500 14.51 -6.70 -12.61
C GLN A 500 14.29 -5.76 -13.79
N ARG A 501 13.14 -5.06 -13.85
CA ARG A 501 12.84 -4.09 -14.91
C ARG A 501 13.77 -2.87 -14.82
N SER A 502 14.14 -2.45 -13.62
CA SER A 502 15.12 -1.38 -13.41
C SER A 502 16.51 -1.81 -13.86
N ALA A 503 16.93 -3.04 -13.53
CA ALA A 503 18.19 -3.64 -13.96
C ALA A 503 18.28 -3.72 -15.49
N LYS A 504 17.25 -4.27 -16.15
CA LYS A 504 17.15 -4.35 -17.63
C LYS A 504 17.24 -2.98 -18.32
N ARG A 505 16.79 -1.92 -17.66
CA ARG A 505 16.89 -0.52 -18.15
C ARG A 505 18.22 0.16 -17.81
N LYS A 506 19.17 -0.56 -17.21
CA LYS A 506 20.42 -0.04 -16.65
C LYS A 506 20.20 1.14 -15.68
N LYS A 507 19.10 1.08 -14.94
CA LYS A 507 18.73 2.03 -13.87
C LYS A 507 18.76 1.40 -12.48
N GLY A 508 18.83 0.07 -12.37
CA GLY A 508 19.03 -0.66 -11.12
C GLY A 508 20.38 -1.35 -11.12
N PHE A 509 21.17 -1.11 -10.08
CA PHE A 509 22.46 -1.74 -9.84
C PHE A 509 22.33 -2.55 -8.55
N PHE A 510 22.45 -3.87 -8.62
CA PHE A 510 22.32 -4.79 -7.49
C PHE A 510 23.68 -5.43 -7.27
N ILE A 511 24.32 -5.12 -6.16
CA ILE A 511 25.73 -5.43 -5.90
C ILE A 511 25.81 -6.35 -4.70
N ASP A 512 26.10 -7.62 -4.94
CA ASP A 512 26.31 -8.58 -3.87
C ASP A 512 27.51 -8.19 -3.00
N VAL A 513 27.29 -8.15 -1.69
CA VAL A 513 28.33 -7.94 -0.67
C VAL A 513 28.37 -9.12 0.31
N PRO A 514 29.49 -9.32 1.04
CA PRO A 514 29.66 -10.50 1.89
C PRO A 514 28.53 -10.76 2.89
N LEU A 515 28.10 -12.01 2.97
CA LEU A 515 27.06 -12.51 3.88
C LEU A 515 27.61 -13.07 5.20
N GLU A 516 28.92 -12.93 5.44
CA GLU A 516 29.57 -13.57 6.57
C GLU A 516 29.10 -12.95 7.91
N SER A 517 28.71 -13.81 8.85
CA SER A 517 28.29 -13.37 10.18
C SER A 517 29.45 -13.37 11.17
N GLY A 518 29.31 -12.62 12.26
CA GLY A 518 30.31 -12.56 13.33
C GLY A 518 31.45 -11.58 13.09
N LYS A 519 31.46 -10.82 11.98
CA LYS A 519 32.43 -9.75 11.73
C LYS A 519 31.80 -8.52 11.06
N TRP A 520 32.52 -7.41 11.13
CA TRP A 520 32.14 -6.17 10.45
C TRP A 520 32.60 -6.20 9.01
N HIS A 521 31.68 -5.85 8.11
CA HIS A 521 31.94 -5.60 6.71
C HIS A 521 31.91 -4.10 6.43
N ASN A 522 32.69 -3.65 5.45
CA ASN A 522 32.82 -2.25 5.09
C ASN A 522 32.62 -2.06 3.59
N ILE A 523 31.78 -1.10 3.25
CA ILE A 523 31.47 -0.69 1.89
C ILE A 523 32.06 0.71 1.70
N GLN A 524 32.82 0.87 0.62
CA GLN A 524 33.21 2.17 0.09
C GLN A 524 32.82 2.18 -1.39
N ALA A 525 31.93 3.10 -1.78
CA ALA A 525 31.37 3.16 -3.10
C ALA A 525 31.52 4.56 -3.70
N ASN A 526 32.43 4.70 -4.67
CA ASN A 526 32.49 5.88 -5.51
C ASN A 526 31.37 5.76 -6.56
N ILE A 527 30.22 6.36 -6.27
CA ILE A 527 28.97 6.14 -7.01
C ILE A 527 29.13 6.58 -8.48
N ALA A 528 29.79 7.71 -8.72
CA ALA A 528 30.06 8.20 -10.08
C ALA A 528 30.91 7.22 -10.90
N GLN A 529 31.99 6.71 -10.30
CA GLN A 529 32.86 5.73 -10.96
C GLN A 529 32.15 4.41 -11.23
N ILE A 530 31.33 3.93 -10.28
CA ILE A 530 30.50 2.72 -10.46
C ILE A 530 29.58 2.92 -11.66
N TYR A 531 28.84 4.03 -11.69
CA TYR A 531 27.89 4.33 -12.75
C TYR A 531 28.56 4.43 -14.13
N ASP A 532 29.63 5.21 -14.25
CA ASP A 532 30.35 5.41 -15.51
C ASP A 532 30.95 4.10 -16.05
N LYS A 533 31.55 3.31 -15.17
CA LYS A 533 32.17 2.03 -15.56
C LYS A 533 31.12 1.02 -15.98
N ALA A 534 30.04 0.87 -15.20
CA ALA A 534 28.95 -0.05 -15.48
C ALA A 534 28.18 0.28 -16.77
N THR A 535 27.99 1.57 -17.05
CA THR A 535 27.35 2.00 -18.30
C THR A 535 28.31 2.03 -19.50
N GLY A 536 29.60 1.81 -19.27
CA GLY A 536 30.66 1.86 -20.28
C GLY A 536 30.88 3.27 -20.86
N LYS A 537 30.48 4.33 -20.14
CA LYS A 537 30.45 5.71 -20.62
C LYS A 537 31.10 6.65 -19.59
N PRO A 538 32.41 6.94 -19.71
CA PRO A 538 33.07 7.92 -18.86
C PRO A 538 32.37 9.28 -18.88
N GLY A 539 32.14 9.88 -17.71
CA GLY A 539 31.46 11.15 -17.52
C GLY A 539 29.94 11.11 -17.73
N ALA A 540 29.32 9.94 -17.79
CA ALA A 540 27.87 9.82 -17.92
C ALA A 540 27.14 10.22 -16.64
N TYR A 541 27.70 9.91 -15.47
CA TYR A 541 27.15 10.29 -14.17
C TYR A 541 26.94 11.80 -14.07
N LYS A 542 27.97 12.58 -14.43
CA LYS A 542 27.94 14.05 -14.38
C LYS A 542 26.78 14.64 -15.21
N LYS A 543 26.39 13.99 -16.30
CA LYS A 543 25.28 14.45 -17.16
C LYS A 543 23.90 14.24 -16.55
N LEU A 544 23.79 13.40 -15.52
CA LEU A 544 22.53 13.18 -14.81
C LEU A 544 22.13 14.37 -13.94
N ASN A 545 23.08 15.25 -13.59
CA ASN A 545 22.86 16.39 -12.70
C ASN A 545 22.15 15.98 -11.40
N ILE A 546 22.68 14.95 -10.73
CA ILE A 546 22.12 14.45 -9.47
C ILE A 546 22.17 15.59 -8.44
N SER A 547 21.01 15.90 -7.85
CA SER A 547 20.86 16.97 -6.86
C SER A 547 20.76 16.42 -5.44
N ARG A 548 20.28 15.19 -5.27
CA ARG A 548 20.11 14.55 -3.96
C ARG A 548 20.20 13.03 -4.05
N PHE A 549 20.49 12.42 -2.92
CA PHE A 549 20.47 10.98 -2.70
C PHE A 549 19.50 10.63 -1.58
N ILE A 550 18.78 9.53 -1.74
CA ILE A 550 18.11 8.85 -0.63
C ILE A 550 19.02 7.69 -0.21
N ILE A 551 19.51 7.71 1.02
CA ILE A 551 20.35 6.68 1.62
C ILE A 551 19.52 5.93 2.64
N ALA A 552 19.35 4.62 2.43
CA ALA A 552 18.63 3.74 3.34
C ALA A 552 19.51 2.56 3.75
N ALA A 553 19.28 2.05 4.96
CA ALA A 553 19.83 0.78 5.41
C ALA A 553 18.72 -0.03 6.06
N GLY A 554 18.58 -1.29 5.66
CA GLY A 554 17.40 -2.07 6.00
C GLY A 554 17.60 -3.57 5.90
N THR A 555 16.57 -4.28 6.33
CA THR A 555 16.46 -5.73 6.17
C THR A 555 15.14 -6.09 5.50
N VAL A 556 15.15 -7.21 4.77
CA VAL A 556 13.96 -7.85 4.20
C VAL A 556 13.92 -9.27 4.74
N CYS A 557 12.75 -9.75 5.11
CA CYS A 557 12.58 -11.12 5.54
C CYS A 557 11.34 -11.73 4.91
N ILE A 558 11.49 -12.97 4.45
CA ILE A 558 10.42 -13.73 3.81
C ILE A 558 9.66 -14.50 4.89
N LYS A 559 8.41 -14.82 4.62
CA LYS A 559 7.56 -15.62 5.51
C LYS A 559 8.13 -17.01 5.81
N ASP A 560 7.45 -17.70 6.73
CA ASP A 560 7.72 -19.09 7.11
C ASP A 560 9.16 -19.25 7.64
N VAL A 561 9.52 -18.39 8.60
CA VAL A 561 10.81 -18.38 9.30
C VAL A 561 10.64 -18.48 10.81
N GLU A 562 11.55 -19.19 11.47
CA GLU A 562 11.66 -19.18 12.93
C GLU A 562 12.38 -17.92 13.42
N LYS A 563 13.35 -17.41 12.64
CA LYS A 563 14.17 -16.24 12.94
C LYS A 563 14.05 -15.18 11.83
N GLY A 564 13.79 -13.94 12.23
CA GLY A 564 13.79 -12.80 11.31
C GLY A 564 15.18 -12.39 10.83
N ALA A 565 15.23 -11.42 9.91
CA ALA A 565 16.45 -10.82 9.41
C ALA A 565 16.88 -9.62 10.24
N GLY A 566 18.04 -9.72 10.89
CA GLY A 566 18.61 -8.66 11.72
C GLY A 566 20.01 -8.24 11.27
N ALA A 567 20.25 -6.93 11.17
CA ALA A 567 21.55 -6.38 10.81
C ALA A 567 21.87 -5.10 11.62
N PHE A 568 23.14 -4.93 11.95
CA PHE A 568 23.66 -3.70 12.50
C PHE A 568 24.30 -2.88 11.40
N PHE A 569 24.15 -1.56 11.50
CA PHE A 569 24.68 -0.58 10.58
C PHE A 569 25.42 0.51 11.35
N ASP A 570 26.54 0.97 10.81
CA ASP A 570 27.37 2.01 11.42
C ASP A 570 28.20 2.72 10.35
N LYS A 571 28.81 3.84 10.74
CA LYS A 571 29.73 4.63 9.91
C LYS A 571 29.16 4.98 8.53
N ILE A 572 27.87 5.30 8.49
CA ILE A 572 27.21 5.72 7.25
C ILE A 572 27.67 7.15 6.94
N GLU A 573 28.26 7.34 5.77
CA GLU A 573 28.77 8.63 5.32
C GLU A 573 28.46 8.83 3.83
N LEU A 574 28.09 10.05 3.47
CA LEU A 574 28.05 10.50 2.08
C LEU A 574 28.85 11.81 2.00
N LYS A 575 29.92 11.81 1.21
CA LYS A 575 30.81 12.97 1.03
C LYS A 575 31.33 13.05 -0.40
N THR A 576 32.01 14.15 -0.72
CA THR A 576 32.81 14.23 -1.96
C THR A 576 34.04 13.35 -1.80
N ALA A 577 34.32 12.51 -2.80
CA ALA A 577 35.51 11.68 -2.85
C ALA A 577 36.76 12.56 -2.91
N GLU A 578 37.78 12.19 -2.13
CA GLU A 578 39.13 12.70 -2.35
C GLU A 578 39.73 12.06 -3.62
N ALA A 579 40.76 12.70 -4.20
CA ALA A 579 41.48 12.13 -5.33
C ALA A 579 41.97 10.72 -4.95
N GLU A 580 41.78 9.75 -5.85
CA GLU A 580 42.16 8.34 -5.68
C GLU A 580 41.27 7.44 -4.81
N GLU A 581 40.19 7.94 -4.17
CA GLU A 581 39.25 7.08 -3.45
C GLU A 581 38.43 6.19 -4.42
N LYS A 582 38.80 4.89 -4.46
CA LYS A 582 38.18 3.85 -5.30
C LYS A 582 37.13 3.05 -4.55
N SER A 583 36.21 2.45 -5.28
CA SER A 583 35.21 1.54 -4.70
C SER A 583 35.85 0.23 -4.21
N ALA A 584 35.50 -0.19 -2.99
CA ALA A 584 36.01 -1.38 -2.35
C ALA A 584 34.99 -1.97 -1.36
N ILE A 585 35.04 -3.30 -1.20
CA ILE A 585 34.31 -4.05 -0.18
C ILE A 585 35.36 -4.78 0.67
N ASP A 586 35.38 -4.53 1.98
CA ASP A 586 36.41 -5.04 2.91
C ASP A 586 37.85 -4.77 2.42
N GLY A 587 38.07 -3.61 1.81
CA GLY A 587 39.36 -3.21 1.23
C GLY A 587 39.71 -3.88 -0.10
N SER A 588 38.94 -4.90 -0.52
CA SER A 588 39.08 -5.53 -1.83
C SER A 588 38.39 -4.68 -2.90
N LYS A 589 39.03 -4.52 -4.06
CA LYS A 589 38.48 -3.71 -5.17
C LYS A 589 37.11 -4.24 -5.58
N LEU A 590 36.12 -3.34 -5.69
CA LEU A 590 34.79 -3.68 -6.16
C LEU A 590 34.84 -4.09 -7.64
N ILE A 591 34.30 -5.26 -7.95
CA ILE A 591 34.10 -5.73 -9.33
C ILE A 591 32.86 -5.03 -9.89
N ILE A 592 32.99 -4.52 -11.11
CA ILE A 592 31.93 -3.77 -11.80
C ILE A 592 31.95 -4.33 -13.22
N ASP A 593 31.01 -5.22 -13.49
CA ASP A 593 30.71 -5.86 -14.77
C ASP A 593 29.18 -5.97 -14.94
N ASP A 594 28.70 -6.73 -15.93
CA ASP A 594 27.26 -6.81 -16.22
C ASP A 594 26.44 -7.50 -15.12
N SER A 595 27.06 -8.26 -14.20
CA SER A 595 26.35 -8.95 -13.11
C SER A 595 25.61 -7.99 -12.18
N ILE A 596 26.06 -6.74 -12.08
CA ILE A 596 25.38 -5.74 -11.24
C ILE A 596 24.02 -5.32 -11.82
N PHE A 597 23.71 -5.68 -13.07
CA PHE A 597 22.39 -5.47 -13.68
C PHE A 597 21.53 -6.73 -13.63
N GLU A 598 21.89 -7.69 -12.78
CA GLU A 598 21.17 -8.94 -12.57
C GLU A 598 20.58 -8.98 -11.15
N THR A 599 19.34 -9.46 -11.05
CA THR A 599 18.67 -9.77 -9.78
C THR A 599 17.52 -10.73 -10.11
N VAL A 600 17.19 -11.62 -9.19
CA VAL A 600 16.07 -12.55 -9.32
C VAL A 600 14.86 -12.14 -8.48
N ALA A 601 14.89 -10.93 -7.90
CA ALA A 601 13.80 -10.37 -7.11
C ALA A 601 12.44 -10.49 -7.83
N GLY A 602 11.46 -11.16 -7.19
CA GLY A 602 10.12 -11.31 -7.76
C GLY A 602 9.93 -12.47 -8.74
N GLN A 603 10.98 -13.21 -9.10
CA GLN A 603 10.91 -14.15 -10.21
C GLN A 603 9.97 -15.33 -9.95
N LYS A 604 9.86 -15.81 -8.70
CA LYS A 604 8.94 -16.91 -8.33
C LYS A 604 7.49 -16.66 -8.77
N LEU A 605 7.00 -15.43 -8.61
CA LEU A 605 5.63 -15.10 -8.96
C LEU A 605 5.45 -15.05 -10.49
N GLN A 606 6.45 -14.56 -11.22
CA GLN A 606 6.44 -14.58 -12.67
C GLN A 606 6.40 -16.03 -13.19
N ASP A 607 7.26 -16.90 -12.66
CA ASP A 607 7.29 -18.32 -13.04
C ASP A 607 5.96 -19.02 -12.69
N SER A 608 5.33 -18.68 -11.56
CA SER A 608 4.02 -19.22 -11.21
C SER A 608 2.91 -18.78 -12.17
N ILE A 609 3.02 -17.62 -12.81
CA ILE A 609 2.04 -17.11 -13.77
C ILE A 609 2.27 -17.73 -15.14
N ASP A 610 3.52 -17.83 -15.59
CA ASP A 610 3.86 -18.39 -16.90
C ASP A 610 3.54 -19.90 -17.00
N ASN A 611 3.44 -20.59 -15.85
CA ASN A 611 3.04 -22.00 -15.77
C ASN A 611 1.52 -22.23 -15.65
N ARG A 612 0.69 -21.18 -15.58
CA ARG A 612 -0.79 -21.29 -15.58
C ARG A 612 -1.33 -21.08 -16.97
#